data_AF-A0A838Q597-F1
#
_entry.id   AF-A0A838Q597-F1
#
_cell.length_a   1.000
_cell.length_b   1.000
_cell.length_c   1.000
_cell.angle_alpha   90.00
_cell.angle_beta   90.00
_cell.angle_gamma   90.00
#
_symmetry.space_group_name_H-M   'P 1'
#
loop_
_entity.id
_entity.type
_entity.pdbx_description
1 polymer ?
#
loop_
_entity_poly.entity_id
_entity_poly.type
_entity_poly.pdbx_seq_one_letter_code
_entity_poly.pdbx_strand_id
1 'polypeptide(L)'
;MAMDPGTEELFLGIAHALFVNRLHVLRLTEIVRLGVRPDPADQNMEVPTEVDRELIQQAFAYVVHHFPPAFAGKIEAAKARWVRLA
;
A
#
# COMPACT_ATOMS: atom_id res chain seq x y z
N MET A 1 20.70 8.16 -19.53
CA MET A 1 20.69 6.71 -19.76
C MET A 1 19.35 6.17 -19.32
N ALA A 2 18.69 5.39 -20.16
CA ALA A 2 17.50 4.65 -19.74
C ALA A 2 17.92 3.59 -18.71
N MET A 3 17.14 3.42 -17.65
CA MET A 3 17.34 2.34 -16.69
C MET A 3 17.10 1.01 -17.39
N ASP A 4 17.87 -0.02 -17.05
CA ASP A 4 17.57 -1.35 -17.57
C ASP A 4 16.21 -1.84 -17.03
N PRO A 5 15.43 -2.59 -17.83
CA PRO A 5 14.09 -3.01 -17.43
C PRO A 5 14.05 -3.84 -16.14
N GLY A 6 15.06 -4.65 -15.87
CA GLY A 6 15.10 -5.53 -14.69
C GLY A 6 15.30 -4.73 -13.40
N THR A 7 16.18 -3.74 -13.42
CA THR A 7 16.37 -2.81 -12.30
C THR A 7 15.13 -1.97 -12.08
N GLU A 8 14.47 -1.52 -13.14
CA GLU A 8 13.20 -0.80 -13.03
C GLU A 8 12.11 -1.65 -12.36
N GLU A 9 11.95 -2.91 -12.79
CA GLU A 9 11.00 -3.85 -12.20
C GLU A 9 11.33 -4.11 -10.72
N LEU A 10 12.61 -4.26 -10.38
CA LEU A 10 13.06 -4.39 -8.99
C LEU A 10 12.65 -3.18 -8.15
N PHE A 11 12.87 -1.96 -8.65
CA PHE A 11 12.45 -0.75 -7.94
C PHE A 11 10.93 -0.67 -7.76
N LEU A 12 10.14 -1.03 -8.78
CA LEU A 12 8.69 -1.10 -8.65
C LEU A 12 8.24 -2.19 -7.66
N GLY A 13 8.95 -3.31 -7.60
CA GLY A 13 8.74 -4.36 -6.60
C GLY A 13 9.02 -3.87 -5.18
N ILE A 14 10.10 -3.13 -4.97
CA ILE A 14 10.43 -2.52 -3.67
C ILE A 14 9.36 -1.49 -3.27
N ALA A 15 8.93 -0.63 -4.20
CA ALA A 15 7.85 0.33 -3.95
C ALA A 15 6.54 -0.36 -3.56
N HIS A 16 6.20 -1.47 -4.22
CA HIS A 16 5.04 -2.27 -3.87
C HIS A 16 5.17 -2.89 -2.47
N ALA A 17 6.32 -3.46 -2.13
CA ALA A 17 6.57 -4.00 -0.80
C ALA A 17 6.48 -2.92 0.29
N LEU A 18 6.96 -1.71 0.01
CA LEU A 18 6.85 -0.57 0.92
C LEU A 18 5.38 -0.14 1.11
N PHE A 19 4.61 -0.11 0.02
CA PHE A 19 3.17 0.17 0.05
C PHE A 19 2.42 -0.84 0.93
N VAL A 20 2.60 -2.15 0.67
CA VAL A 20 1.92 -3.22 1.42
C VAL A 20 2.27 -3.15 2.90
N ASN A 21 3.56 -3.00 3.24
CA ASN A 21 3.98 -2.89 4.64
C ASN A 21 3.40 -1.65 5.32
N ARG A 22 3.41 -0.49 4.64
CA ARG A 22 2.85 0.73 5.20
C ARG A 22 1.34 0.61 5.43
N LEU A 23 0.62 0.08 4.45
CA LEU A 23 -0.82 -0.15 4.55
C LEU A 23 -1.17 -1.12 5.67
N HIS A 24 -0.41 -2.21 5.81
CA HIS A 24 -0.60 -3.18 6.87
C HIS A 24 -0.47 -2.54 8.28
N VAL A 25 0.58 -1.75 8.50
CA VAL A 25 0.79 -1.05 9.78
C VAL A 25 -0.33 -0.03 10.07
N LEU A 26 -0.78 0.70 9.04
CA LEU A 26 -1.90 1.62 9.16
C LEU A 26 -3.20 0.88 9.54
N ARG A 27 -3.52 -0.22 8.85
CA ARG A 27 -4.69 -1.06 9.15
C ARG A 27 -4.62 -1.62 10.57
N LEU A 28 -3.47 -2.16 11.00
CA LEU A 28 -3.29 -2.63 12.38
C LEU A 28 -3.54 -1.54 13.41
N THR A 29 -3.06 -0.32 13.15
CA THR A 29 -3.29 0.83 14.03
C THR A 29 -4.78 1.12 14.17
N GLU A 30 -5.51 1.13 13.04
CA GLU A 30 -6.95 1.40 13.03
C GLU A 30 -7.78 0.26 13.61
N ILE A 31 -7.40 -1.00 13.40
CA ILE A 31 -8.01 -2.18 14.04
C ILE A 31 -7.97 -2.02 15.56
N VAL A 32 -6.81 -1.66 16.10
CA VAL A 32 -6.65 -1.45 17.55
C VAL A 32 -7.45 -0.24 18.01
N ARG A 33 -7.37 0.89 17.29
CA ARG A 33 -8.06 2.14 17.65
C ARG A 33 -9.59 1.99 17.67
N LEU A 34 -10.13 1.24 16.71
CA LEU A 34 -11.56 0.99 16.57
C LEU A 34 -12.05 -0.20 17.40
N GLY A 35 -11.14 -0.99 17.99
CA GLY A 35 -11.49 -2.18 18.74
C GLY A 35 -12.10 -3.29 17.87
N VAL A 36 -11.71 -3.36 16.59
CA VAL A 36 -12.17 -4.40 15.66
C VAL A 36 -11.80 -5.77 16.20
N ARG A 37 -12.75 -6.70 16.17
CA ARG A 37 -12.56 -8.09 16.58
C ARG A 37 -12.47 -8.98 15.33
N PRO A 38 -11.75 -10.12 15.41
CA PRO A 38 -11.76 -11.10 14.33
C PRO A 38 -13.17 -11.55 13.99
N ASP A 39 -13.48 -11.64 12.71
CA ASP A 39 -14.72 -12.24 12.23
C ASP A 39 -14.76 -13.73 12.63
N PRO A 40 -15.85 -14.24 13.22
CA PRO A 40 -15.91 -15.65 13.64
C PRO A 40 -15.79 -16.66 12.49
N ALA A 41 -16.14 -16.29 11.26
CA ALA A 41 -16.18 -17.20 10.12
C ALA A 41 -14.79 -17.43 9.50
N ASP A 42 -13.97 -16.40 9.39
CA ASP A 42 -12.67 -16.45 8.70
C ASP A 42 -11.48 -15.90 9.51
N GLN A 43 -11.73 -15.35 10.70
CA GLN A 43 -10.75 -14.71 11.59
C GLN A 43 -10.12 -13.43 11.01
N ASN A 44 -10.66 -12.87 9.93
CA ASN A 44 -10.18 -11.61 9.38
C ASN A 44 -10.61 -10.43 10.24
N MET A 45 -9.79 -9.37 10.23
CA MET A 45 -10.08 -8.10 10.91
C MET A 45 -10.02 -7.00 9.88
N GLU A 46 -11.20 -6.56 9.42
CA GLU A 46 -11.33 -5.53 8.42
C GLU A 46 -11.71 -4.20 9.07
N VAL A 47 -11.03 -3.13 8.66
CA VAL A 47 -11.44 -1.77 8.99
C VAL A 47 -12.62 -1.37 8.09
N PRO A 48 -13.48 -0.42 8.51
CA PRO A 48 -14.53 0.08 7.64
C PRO A 48 -13.98 0.58 6.30
N THR A 49 -14.71 0.32 5.20
CA THR A 49 -14.29 0.65 3.83
C THR A 49 -13.79 2.08 3.66
N GLU A 50 -14.41 3.02 4.37
CA GLU A 50 -14.11 4.44 4.26
C GLU A 50 -12.76 4.77 4.91
N VAL A 51 -12.48 4.13 6.04
CA VAL A 51 -11.17 4.18 6.68
C VAL A 51 -10.14 3.52 5.77
N ASP A 52 -10.43 2.34 5.22
CA ASP A 52 -9.48 1.62 4.36
C ASP A 52 -9.05 2.44 3.15
N ARG A 53 -10.00 3.14 2.50
CA ARG A 53 -9.73 4.04 1.38
C ARG A 53 -8.77 5.16 1.76
N GLU A 54 -8.94 5.76 2.93
CA GLU A 54 -8.03 6.80 3.45
C GLU A 54 -6.64 6.22 3.74
N LEU A 55 -6.56 5.03 4.36
CA LEU A 55 -5.30 4.38 4.66
C LEU A 55 -4.52 4.02 3.39
N ILE A 56 -5.21 3.54 2.36
CA ILE A 56 -4.62 3.28 1.04
C ILE A 56 -4.01 4.58 0.48
N GLN A 57 -4.73 5.70 0.53
CA GLN A 57 -4.21 6.98 0.06
C GLN A 57 -2.96 7.43 0.84
N GLN A 58 -2.98 7.27 2.17
CA GLN A 58 -1.82 7.58 3.02
C GLN A 58 -0.62 6.68 2.71
N ALA A 59 -0.84 5.39 2.47
CA ALA A 59 0.22 4.45 2.10
C ALA A 59 0.86 4.81 0.75
N PHE A 60 0.07 5.19 -0.24
CA PHE A 60 0.58 5.69 -1.52
C PHE A 60 1.37 6.98 -1.37
N ALA A 61 0.82 7.96 -0.65
CA ALA A 61 1.50 9.23 -0.40
C ALA A 61 2.86 9.00 0.30
N TYR A 62 2.91 8.07 1.25
CA TYR A 62 4.14 7.66 1.91
C TYR A 62 5.17 7.09 0.92
N VAL A 63 4.76 6.18 0.02
CA VAL A 63 5.68 5.63 -0.99
C VAL A 63 6.18 6.72 -1.92
N VAL A 64 5.29 7.54 -2.51
CA VAL A 64 5.68 8.62 -3.43
C VAL A 64 6.64 9.62 -2.77
N HIS A 65 6.45 9.91 -1.47
CA HIS A 65 7.35 10.81 -0.73
C HIS A 65 8.75 10.25 -0.53
N HIS A 66 8.88 8.93 -0.28
CA HIS A 66 10.16 8.30 0.06
C HIS A 66 10.87 7.64 -1.13
N PHE A 67 10.16 7.39 -2.23
CA PHE A 67 10.73 6.79 -3.43
C PHE A 67 11.35 7.86 -4.35
N PRO A 68 12.35 7.51 -5.18
CA PRO A 68 12.93 8.46 -6.10
C PRO A 68 11.87 9.10 -7.01
N PRO A 69 11.84 10.45 -7.16
CA PRO A 69 10.76 11.16 -7.89
C PRO A 69 10.54 10.69 -9.34
N ALA A 70 11.60 10.18 -9.98
CA ALA A 70 11.53 9.62 -11.33
C ALA A 70 10.53 8.44 -11.48
N PHE A 71 10.16 7.78 -10.37
CA PHE A 71 9.21 6.68 -10.37
C PHE A 71 7.78 7.11 -10.03
N ALA A 72 7.53 8.37 -9.64
CA ALA A 72 6.21 8.82 -9.19
C ALA A 72 5.10 8.50 -10.21
N GLY A 73 5.32 8.81 -11.49
CA GLY A 73 4.35 8.50 -12.55
C GLY A 73 4.10 6.99 -12.74
N LYS A 74 5.13 6.16 -12.54
CA LYS A 74 5.04 4.69 -12.65
C LYS A 74 4.32 4.07 -11.44
N ILE A 75 4.54 4.63 -10.25
CA ILE A 75 3.84 4.24 -9.03
C ILE A 75 2.36 4.60 -9.14
N GLU A 76 2.03 5.81 -9.61
CA GLU A 76 0.63 6.21 -9.84
C GLU A 76 -0.06 5.32 -10.89
N ALA A 77 0.64 4.95 -11.98
CA ALA A 77 0.10 4.02 -12.96
C ALA A 77 -0.12 2.60 -12.39
N ALA A 78 0.70 2.17 -11.43
CA ALA A 78 0.56 0.86 -10.78
C ALA A 78 -0.51 0.84 -9.67
N LYS A 79 -1.00 1.99 -9.23
CA LYS A 79 -1.90 2.16 -8.09
C LYS A 79 -3.13 1.26 -8.13
N ALA A 80 -3.87 1.28 -9.23
CA ALA A 80 -5.08 0.48 -9.38
C ALA A 80 -4.81 -1.03 -9.27
N ARG A 81 -3.65 -1.48 -9.74
CA ARG A 81 -3.25 -2.89 -9.66
C ARG A 81 -2.90 -3.28 -8.23
N TRP A 82 -2.16 -2.45 -7.51
CA TRP A 82 -1.76 -2.74 -6.13
C TRP A 82 -2.95 -2.73 -5.17
N VAL A 83 -3.90 -1.80 -5.34
CA VAL A 83 -5.14 -1.75 -4.54
C VAL A 83 -6.00 -3.00 -4.73
N ARG A 84 -6.00 -3.61 -5.91
CA ARG A 84 -6.77 -4.84 -6.16
C ARG A 84 -6.17 -6.07 -5.44
N LEU A 85 -4.86 -6.04 -5.19
CA LEU A 85 -4.10 -7.17 -4.62
C LEU A 85 -3.91 -7.05 -3.10
N ALA A 86 -4.26 -5.91 -2.52
CA ALA A 86 -4.09 -5.56 -1.11
C ALA A 86 -5.44 -5.52 -0.40
#